data_AF-A0A957ZMZ0-F1
#
_entry.id   AF-A0A957ZMZ0-F1
#
_cell.length_a   1.000
_cell.length_b   1.000
_cell.length_c   1.000
_cell.angle_alpha   90.00
_cell.angle_beta   90.00
_cell.angle_gamma   90.00
#
_symmetry.space_group_name_H-M   'P 1'
#
loop_
_entity.id
_entity.type
_entity.pdbx_description
1 polymer ?
#
loop_
_entity_poly.entity_id
_entity_poly.type
_entity_poly.pdbx_seq_one_letter_code
_entity_poly.pdbx_strand_id
1 'polypeptide(L)'
;IFNQPAPVDLTGKTPIDLTYDESFIAFEFAALDYHAPQKNRYAYKLEGFDEGWVDAGSRRYAGYTNLPGGEYLFRVRGSNNDGTWNEAGVAIPLRVTPPVWQTGWFRGGAVFMMMMLLVGGIGWRINNIRVQNRRLERTVAEQTAELRREIEQRQQAEAALAQKAAEEAVAAERTRLARDLHDAVTQTLFSASLTAEVLPELWEADPADGRATTEELRQLTRGALAEMRTLLLELRPGAVTQARLDDLIRQLIEASVGRGHTTVHFVADGQRPLPDDVKVALYRIAQEALNNIVKYAKANTVSVDLRQQPMGVRLSISDDGVGFDPAAVRSGHMGQR
;
A
#
# COMPACT_ATOMS: atom_id res chain seq x y z
N ILE A 1 62.51 -45.41 -18.53
CA ILE A 1 63.97 -45.64 -18.39
C ILE A 1 64.14 -46.44 -17.12
N PHE A 2 64.02 -47.76 -17.21
CA PHE A 2 64.40 -48.66 -16.12
C PHE A 2 65.81 -49.14 -16.46
N ASN A 3 66.67 -49.33 -15.46
CA ASN A 3 68.05 -49.84 -15.59
C ASN A 3 69.16 -48.79 -15.80
N GLN A 4 69.15 -47.66 -15.07
CA GLN A 4 70.38 -46.86 -14.89
C GLN A 4 71.15 -47.43 -13.68
N PRO A 5 72.34 -48.01 -13.87
CA PRO A 5 73.17 -48.44 -12.75
C PRO A 5 73.64 -47.21 -11.96
N ALA A 6 73.26 -47.14 -10.68
CA ALA A 6 73.78 -46.13 -9.77
C ALA A 6 75.09 -46.64 -9.13
N PRO A 7 76.16 -45.83 -9.08
CA PRO A 7 77.37 -46.21 -8.36
C PRO A 7 77.03 -46.35 -6.86
N VAL A 8 77.33 -47.53 -6.30
CA VAL A 8 77.09 -47.82 -4.88
C VAL A 8 78.36 -47.56 -4.10
N ASP A 9 78.29 -46.68 -3.10
CA ASP A 9 79.33 -46.51 -2.11
C ASP A 9 79.26 -47.64 -1.07
N LEU A 10 80.15 -48.62 -1.23
CA LEU A 10 80.26 -49.76 -0.31
C LEU A 10 80.83 -49.38 1.07
N THR A 11 81.29 -48.14 1.27
CA THR A 11 81.71 -47.65 2.60
C THR A 11 80.54 -47.34 3.52
N GLY A 12 79.31 -47.32 2.99
CA GLY A 12 78.08 -47.08 3.75
C GLY A 12 77.91 -45.63 4.20
N LYS A 13 78.67 -44.68 3.63
CA LYS A 13 78.69 -43.27 4.06
C LYS A 13 77.76 -42.38 3.25
N THR A 14 77.42 -42.75 2.02
CA THR A 14 76.50 -41.99 1.15
C THR A 14 75.23 -42.79 0.84
N PRO A 15 74.03 -42.27 1.19
CA PRO A 15 72.77 -42.91 0.84
C PRO A 15 72.48 -42.77 -0.65
N ILE A 16 71.79 -43.78 -1.19
CA ILE A 16 71.12 -43.68 -2.50
C ILE A 16 69.83 -42.90 -2.25
N ASP A 17 69.69 -41.73 -2.87
CA ASP A 17 68.46 -40.94 -2.81
C ASP A 17 67.52 -41.37 -3.94
N LEU A 18 66.29 -41.76 -3.58
CA LEU A 18 65.19 -41.99 -4.50
C LEU A 18 64.14 -40.89 -4.38
N THR A 19 63.63 -40.43 -5.51
CA THR A 19 62.48 -39.53 -5.58
C THR A 19 61.15 -40.29 -5.57
N TYR A 20 60.07 -39.65 -5.14
CA TYR A 20 58.74 -40.29 -5.01
C TYR A 20 58.16 -40.84 -6.33
N ASP A 21 58.70 -40.42 -7.48
CA ASP A 21 58.37 -40.90 -8.82
C ASP A 21 59.17 -42.16 -9.21
N GLU A 22 60.28 -42.45 -8.52
CA GLU A 22 61.09 -43.66 -8.68
C GLU A 22 60.47 -44.82 -7.89
N SER A 23 59.36 -45.31 -8.42
CA SER A 23 58.52 -46.33 -7.79
C SER A 23 59.11 -47.75 -7.74
N PHE A 24 60.30 -47.99 -8.28
CA PHE A 24 60.91 -49.31 -8.33
C PHE A 24 62.44 -49.25 -8.22
N ILE A 25 62.99 -50.04 -7.30
CA ILE A 25 64.44 -50.22 -7.13
C ILE A 25 64.77 -51.72 -7.05
N ALA A 26 65.91 -52.07 -7.63
CA ALA A 26 66.45 -53.41 -7.65
C ALA A 26 67.89 -53.42 -7.14
N PHE A 27 68.21 -54.41 -6.31
CA PHE A 27 69.55 -54.71 -5.83
C PHE A 27 70.02 -56.02 -6.45
N GLU A 28 71.10 -55.96 -7.22
CA GLU A 28 71.81 -57.14 -7.71
C GLU A 28 73.10 -57.34 -6.91
N PHE A 29 73.37 -58.58 -6.51
CA PHE A 29 74.51 -58.90 -5.64
C PHE A 29 75.15 -60.24 -6.02
N ALA A 30 76.44 -60.38 -5.76
CA ALA A 30 77.19 -61.61 -6.00
C ALA A 30 78.24 -61.83 -4.90
N ALA A 31 78.38 -63.07 -4.44
CA ALA A 31 79.50 -63.49 -3.61
C ALA A 31 80.70 -63.77 -4.52
N LEU A 32 81.90 -63.29 -4.14
CA LEU A 32 83.16 -63.48 -4.86
C LEU A 32 83.77 -64.88 -4.64
N ASP A 33 82.95 -65.93 -4.67
CA ASP A 33 83.37 -67.35 -4.61
C ASP A 33 83.10 -68.02 -5.97
N TYR A 34 84.18 -68.40 -6.65
CA TYR A 34 84.18 -68.93 -8.02
C TYR A 34 84.27 -70.47 -8.09
N HIS A 35 84.46 -71.17 -6.97
CA HIS A 35 84.66 -72.63 -6.98
C HIS A 35 83.38 -73.41 -7.27
N ALA A 36 82.23 -72.95 -6.75
CA ALA A 36 80.91 -73.54 -7.01
C ALA A 36 79.80 -72.48 -6.89
N PRO A 37 79.70 -71.50 -7.81
CA PRO A 37 78.81 -70.34 -7.67
C PRO A 37 77.31 -70.70 -7.59
N GLN A 38 76.93 -71.91 -8.01
CA GLN A 38 75.56 -72.44 -7.92
C GLN A 38 75.16 -72.85 -6.48
N LYS A 39 76.14 -73.02 -5.59
CA LYS A 39 75.92 -73.44 -4.19
C LYS A 39 75.92 -72.27 -3.19
N ASN A 40 76.24 -71.06 -3.64
CA ASN A 40 76.17 -69.87 -2.80
C ASN A 40 74.70 -69.56 -2.48
N ARG A 41 74.39 -69.34 -1.21
CA ARG A 41 73.07 -68.88 -0.77
C ARG A 41 73.14 -67.43 -0.37
N TYR A 42 72.06 -66.69 -0.60
CA TYR A 42 71.94 -65.29 -0.24
C TYR A 42 70.73 -65.06 0.64
N ALA A 43 70.84 -64.10 1.55
CA ALA A 43 69.72 -63.57 2.29
C ALA A 43 69.85 -62.05 2.35
N TYR A 44 68.72 -61.35 2.24
CA TYR A 44 68.70 -59.90 2.26
C TYR A 44 67.61 -59.38 3.21
N LYS A 45 67.71 -58.11 3.58
CA LYS A 45 66.72 -57.41 4.39
C LYS A 45 66.78 -55.91 4.10
N LEU A 46 65.64 -55.27 3.88
CA LEU A 46 65.50 -53.82 3.88
C LEU A 46 64.99 -53.37 5.25
N GLU A 47 65.88 -52.90 6.10
CA GLU A 47 65.50 -52.36 7.41
C GLU A 47 64.61 -51.12 7.23
N GLY A 48 63.50 -51.06 7.98
CA GLY A 48 62.45 -50.06 7.79
C GLY A 48 61.30 -50.52 6.89
N PHE A 49 61.43 -51.68 6.20
CA PHE A 49 60.37 -52.26 5.37
C PHE A 49 60.13 -53.75 5.65
N ASP A 50 61.19 -54.57 5.64
CA ASP A 50 61.09 -56.01 5.90
C ASP A 50 61.10 -56.33 7.41
N GLU A 51 60.16 -57.17 7.87
CA GLU A 51 60.09 -57.61 9.28
C GLU A 51 61.30 -58.48 9.69
N GLY A 52 61.89 -59.23 8.75
CA GLY A 52 62.99 -60.16 8.99
C GLY A 52 63.88 -60.38 7.76
N TRP A 53 64.83 -61.31 7.86
CA TRP A 53 65.67 -61.71 6.72
C TRP A 53 64.85 -62.51 5.69
N VAL A 54 64.94 -62.11 4.43
CA VAL A 54 64.36 -62.84 3.30
C VAL A 54 65.42 -63.77 2.73
N ASP A 55 65.15 -65.08 2.74
CA ASP A 55 66.03 -66.09 2.12
C ASP A 55 65.85 -66.05 0.60
N ALA A 56 66.94 -65.77 -0.12
CA ALA A 56 66.96 -65.67 -1.57
C ALA A 56 67.47 -66.95 -2.24
N GLY A 57 67.91 -67.96 -1.49
CA GLY A 57 68.54 -69.15 -2.06
C GLY A 57 69.70 -68.76 -2.98
N SER A 58 69.72 -69.24 -4.22
CA SER A 58 70.72 -68.88 -5.23
C SER A 58 70.41 -67.59 -6.01
N ARG A 59 69.27 -66.93 -5.74
CA ARG A 59 68.85 -65.70 -6.42
C ARG A 59 69.74 -64.53 -6.03
N ARG A 60 70.22 -63.81 -7.03
CA ARG A 60 71.14 -62.66 -6.93
C ARG A 60 70.46 -61.30 -7.07
N TYR A 61 69.16 -61.24 -6.77
CA TYR A 61 68.31 -60.10 -7.03
C TYR A 61 67.29 -59.90 -5.90
N ALA A 62 67.09 -58.65 -5.49
CA ALA A 62 66.01 -58.20 -4.61
C ALA A 62 65.37 -56.94 -5.20
N GLY A 63 64.05 -56.95 -5.41
CA GLY A 63 63.30 -55.82 -5.96
C GLY A 63 62.28 -55.29 -4.97
N TYR A 64 62.17 -53.97 -4.87
CA TYR A 64 61.19 -53.26 -4.05
C TYR A 64 60.42 -52.27 -4.92
N THR A 65 59.11 -52.21 -4.70
CA THR A 65 58.18 -51.29 -5.40
C THR A 65 57.47 -50.40 -4.39
N ASN A 66 57.19 -49.15 -4.77
CA ASN A 66 56.37 -48.20 -3.99
C ASN A 66 56.82 -48.08 -2.52
N LEU A 67 58.13 -47.98 -2.31
CA LEU A 67 58.67 -47.71 -0.98
C LEU A 67 58.12 -46.37 -0.47
N PRO A 68 57.52 -46.31 0.74
CA PRO A 68 57.10 -45.05 1.35
C PRO A 68 58.27 -44.07 1.52
N GLY A 69 57.97 -42.77 1.68
CA GLY A 69 59.01 -41.80 2.00
C GLY A 69 59.62 -42.09 3.39
N GLY A 70 60.95 -42.20 3.46
CA GLY A 70 61.65 -42.61 4.68
C GLY A 70 63.12 -42.94 4.46
N GLU A 71 63.79 -43.33 5.54
CA GLU A 71 65.17 -43.84 5.49
C GLU A 71 65.17 -45.35 5.71
N TYR A 72 65.91 -46.06 4.86
CA TYR A 72 66.00 -47.51 4.80
C TYR A 72 67.47 -47.96 4.76
N LEU A 73 67.74 -49.18 5.19
CA LEU A 73 69.07 -49.79 5.09
C LEU A 73 68.96 -51.17 4.46
N PHE A 74 69.48 -51.30 3.23
CA PHE A 74 69.51 -52.59 2.55
C PHE A 74 70.72 -53.40 3.03
N ARG A 75 70.46 -54.57 3.61
CA ARG A 75 71.48 -55.53 4.05
C ARG A 75 71.44 -56.77 3.18
N VAL A 76 72.61 -57.26 2.79
CA VAL A 76 72.76 -58.56 2.14
C VAL A 76 73.89 -59.36 2.76
N ARG A 77 73.64 -60.65 2.95
CA ARG A 77 74.63 -61.64 3.37
C ARG A 77 74.63 -62.82 2.39
N GLY A 78 75.80 -63.41 2.19
CA GLY A 78 75.98 -64.60 1.36
C GLY A 78 76.65 -65.71 2.14
N SER A 79 76.39 -66.96 1.74
CA SER A 79 77.14 -68.14 2.16
C SER A 79 78.09 -68.59 1.06
N ASN A 80 79.24 -69.15 1.46
CA ASN A 80 80.13 -69.89 0.56
C ASN A 80 79.61 -71.32 0.31
N ASN A 81 80.35 -72.11 -0.48
CA ASN A 81 80.06 -73.53 -0.75
C ASN A 81 79.92 -74.41 0.53
N ASP A 82 80.56 -74.02 1.63
CA ASP A 82 80.55 -74.74 2.91
C ASP A 82 79.39 -74.31 3.83
N GLY A 83 78.46 -73.48 3.34
CA GLY A 83 77.29 -73.03 4.09
C GLY A 83 77.62 -72.02 5.20
N THR A 84 78.84 -71.49 5.23
CA THR A 84 79.26 -70.49 6.22
C THR A 84 78.81 -69.10 5.76
N TRP A 85 78.01 -68.41 6.57
CA TRP A 85 77.49 -67.09 6.25
C TRP A 85 78.50 -65.99 6.59
N ASN A 86 78.61 -64.98 5.73
CA ASN A 86 79.29 -63.74 6.08
C ASN A 86 78.39 -62.91 7.04
N GLU A 87 78.73 -62.91 8.33
CA GLU A 87 77.98 -62.16 9.35
C GLU A 87 78.14 -60.64 9.25
N ALA A 88 79.25 -60.15 8.66
CA ALA A 88 79.46 -58.71 8.48
C ALA A 88 78.55 -58.13 7.39
N GLY A 89 78.27 -58.91 6.33
CA GLY A 89 77.40 -58.52 5.22
C GLY A 89 77.83 -57.22 4.50
N VAL A 90 76.97 -56.73 3.63
CA VAL A 90 77.06 -55.38 3.02
C VAL A 90 75.80 -54.62 3.38
N ALA A 91 75.95 -53.33 3.74
CA ALA A 91 74.84 -52.44 4.09
C ALA A 91 74.85 -51.20 3.19
N ILE A 92 73.74 -50.93 2.51
CA ILE A 92 73.56 -49.80 1.58
C ILE A 92 72.44 -48.90 2.12
N PRO A 93 72.74 -47.67 2.55
CA PRO A 93 71.71 -46.73 2.99
C PRO A 93 70.90 -46.22 1.79
N LEU A 94 69.58 -46.14 1.97
CA LEU A 94 68.61 -45.73 0.95
C LEU A 94 67.66 -44.69 1.55
N ARG A 95 67.44 -43.56 0.88
CA ARG A 95 66.50 -42.53 1.32
C ARG A 95 65.46 -42.26 0.24
N VAL A 96 64.19 -42.40 0.57
CA VAL A 96 63.07 -42.10 -0.34
C VAL A 96 62.45 -40.77 0.08
N THR A 97 62.47 -39.78 -0.80
CA THR A 97 61.86 -38.46 -0.52
C THR A 97 60.33 -38.56 -0.64
N PRO A 98 59.54 -38.12 0.36
CA PRO A 98 58.09 -38.17 0.29
C PRO A 98 57.55 -37.15 -0.72
N PRO A 99 56.41 -37.43 -1.38
CA PRO A 99 55.82 -36.50 -2.32
C PRO A 99 55.33 -35.22 -1.63
N VAL A 100 55.39 -34.09 -2.34
CA VAL A 100 55.09 -32.76 -1.79
C VAL A 100 53.68 -32.66 -1.18
N TRP A 101 52.69 -33.39 -1.69
CA TRP A 101 51.32 -33.37 -1.15
C TRP A 101 51.14 -34.13 0.18
N GLN A 102 52.11 -34.94 0.58
CA GLN A 102 52.11 -35.61 1.88
C GLN A 102 52.77 -34.77 2.97
N THR A 103 53.44 -33.66 2.61
CA THR A 103 54.08 -32.75 3.57
C THR A 103 53.06 -31.94 4.37
N GLY A 104 53.38 -31.61 5.62
CA GLY A 104 52.47 -30.88 6.52
C GLY A 104 52.12 -29.48 6.02
N TRP A 105 53.09 -28.76 5.43
CA TRP A 105 52.87 -27.41 4.92
C TRP A 105 51.90 -27.41 3.73
N PHE A 106 51.98 -28.39 2.82
CA PHE A 106 51.07 -28.48 1.67
C PHE A 106 49.65 -28.76 2.13
N ARG A 107 49.46 -29.72 3.05
CA ARG A 107 48.14 -30.03 3.62
C ARG A 107 47.54 -28.83 4.36
N GLY A 108 48.36 -28.14 5.16
CA GLY A 108 47.95 -26.90 5.84
C GLY A 108 47.53 -25.82 4.85
N GLY A 109 48.31 -25.61 3.79
CA GLY A 109 47.99 -24.66 2.71
C GLY A 109 46.71 -25.03 1.96
N ALA A 110 46.49 -26.32 1.67
CA ALA A 110 45.28 -26.79 1.01
C ALA A 110 44.02 -26.56 1.86
N VAL A 111 44.08 -26.86 3.16
CA VAL A 111 42.99 -26.58 4.12
C VAL A 111 42.74 -25.07 4.22
N PHE A 112 43.80 -24.26 4.28
CA PHE A 112 43.67 -22.81 4.32
C PHE A 112 43.03 -22.25 3.03
N MET A 113 43.46 -22.70 1.86
CA MET A 113 42.87 -22.32 0.57
C MET A 113 41.40 -22.69 0.50
N MET A 114 41.04 -23.89 0.96
CA MET A 114 39.64 -24.34 1.04
C MET A 114 38.81 -23.46 1.98
N MET A 115 39.33 -23.08 3.14
CA MET A 115 38.67 -22.10 4.02
C MET A 115 38.50 -20.74 3.36
N MET A 116 39.53 -20.24 2.67
CA MET A 116 39.47 -18.96 1.96
C MET A 116 38.38 -18.96 0.89
N LEU A 117 38.30 -20.03 0.09
CA LEU A 117 37.26 -20.18 -0.93
C LEU A 117 35.86 -20.25 -0.31
N LEU A 118 35.72 -20.94 0.82
CA LEU A 118 34.44 -21.06 1.53
C LEU A 118 33.99 -19.70 2.10
N VAL A 119 34.88 -18.97 2.77
CA VAL A 119 34.61 -17.63 3.30
C VAL A 119 34.33 -16.64 2.17
N GLY A 120 35.14 -16.67 1.10
CA GLY A 120 34.95 -15.83 -0.08
C GLY A 120 33.61 -16.11 -0.77
N GLY A 121 33.25 -17.38 -0.93
CA GLY A 121 31.97 -17.79 -1.50
C GLY A 121 30.76 -17.35 -0.68
N ILE A 122 30.82 -17.49 0.64
CA ILE A 122 29.77 -17.00 1.56
C ILE A 122 29.65 -15.48 1.49
N GLY A 123 30.78 -14.76 1.55
CA GLY A 123 30.81 -13.31 1.44
C GLY A 123 30.22 -12.81 0.12
N TRP A 124 30.61 -13.44 -0.99
CA TRP A 124 30.06 -13.15 -2.31
C TRP A 124 28.54 -13.40 -2.37
N ARG A 125 28.07 -14.53 -1.83
CA ARG A 125 26.64 -14.87 -1.79
C ARG A 125 25.84 -13.86 -0.98
N ILE A 126 26.33 -13.48 0.20
CA ILE A 126 25.68 -12.48 1.06
C ILE A 126 25.61 -11.13 0.35
N ASN A 127 26.70 -10.70 -0.29
CA ASN A 127 26.72 -9.44 -1.02
C ASN A 127 25.72 -9.44 -2.19
N ASN A 128 25.63 -10.54 -2.93
CA ASN A 128 24.69 -10.67 -4.03
C ASN A 128 23.22 -10.62 -3.55
N ILE A 129 22.90 -11.31 -2.46
CA ILE A 129 21.56 -11.25 -1.83
C ILE A 129 21.23 -9.84 -1.37
N ARG A 130 22.18 -9.13 -0.75
CA ARG A 130 21.98 -7.73 -0.32
C ARG A 130 21.66 -6.80 -1.48
N VAL A 131 22.33 -6.99 -2.63
CA VAL A 131 22.05 -6.20 -3.84
C VAL A 131 20.67 -6.51 -4.41
N GLN A 132 20.27 -7.78 -4.43
CA GLN A 132 18.94 -8.19 -4.88
C GLN A 132 17.83 -7.63 -3.97
N ASN A 133 17.98 -7.74 -2.65
CA ASN A 133 17.02 -7.19 -1.70
C ASN A 133 16.84 -5.69 -1.87
N ARG A 134 17.93 -4.93 -2.06
CA ARG A 134 17.83 -3.48 -2.32
C ARG A 134 17.07 -3.14 -3.60
N ARG A 135 17.21 -3.95 -4.66
CA ARG A 135 16.45 -3.77 -5.89
C ARG A 135 14.97 -4.06 -5.66
N LEU A 136 14.67 -5.15 -4.97
CA LEU A 136 13.30 -5.53 -4.62
C LEU A 136 12.62 -4.47 -3.75
N GLU A 137 13.30 -3.98 -2.72
CA GLU A 137 12.81 -2.89 -1.86
C GLU A 137 12.50 -1.62 -2.66
N ARG A 138 13.32 -1.27 -3.65
CA ARG A 138 13.06 -0.14 -4.55
C ARG A 138 11.83 -0.36 -5.40
N THR A 139 11.70 -1.51 -6.04
CA THR A 139 10.52 -1.82 -6.86
C THR A 139 9.24 -1.83 -6.03
N VAL A 140 9.28 -2.41 -4.81
CA VAL A 140 8.15 -2.38 -3.89
C VAL A 140 7.82 -0.94 -3.48
N ALA A 141 8.82 -0.11 -3.16
CA ALA A 141 8.60 1.29 -2.81
C ALA A 141 8.01 2.09 -3.98
N GLU A 142 8.49 1.88 -5.21
CA GLU A 142 7.98 2.49 -6.43
C GLU A 142 6.52 2.10 -6.69
N GLN A 143 6.20 0.79 -6.69
CA GLN A 143 4.83 0.31 -6.87
C GLN A 143 3.90 0.78 -5.76
N THR A 144 4.38 0.82 -4.52
CA THR A 144 3.59 1.31 -3.39
C THR A 144 3.27 2.80 -3.54
N ALA A 145 4.23 3.59 -4.03
CA ALA A 145 4.02 5.01 -4.29
C ALA A 145 3.05 5.25 -5.47
N GLU A 146 3.16 4.46 -6.53
CA GLU A 146 2.25 4.51 -7.68
C GLU A 146 0.82 4.14 -7.29
N LEU A 147 0.64 3.02 -6.59
CA LEU A 147 -0.67 2.56 -6.12
C LEU A 147 -1.32 3.58 -5.17
N ARG A 148 -0.55 4.20 -4.27
CA ARG A 148 -1.06 5.26 -3.39
C ARG A 148 -1.58 6.45 -4.19
N ARG A 149 -0.85 6.89 -5.22
CA ARG A 149 -1.31 7.97 -6.10
C ARG A 149 -2.59 7.59 -6.85
N GLU A 150 -2.69 6.35 -7.34
CA GLU A 150 -3.91 5.89 -8.01
C GLU A 150 -5.11 5.88 -7.05
N ILE A 151 -4.94 5.41 -5.82
CA ILE A 151 -6.00 5.43 -4.79
C ILE A 151 -6.41 6.87 -4.47
N GLU A 152 -5.46 7.78 -4.26
CA GLU A 152 -5.75 9.20 -4.00
C GLU A 152 -6.51 9.84 -5.17
N GLN A 153 -6.10 9.58 -6.42
CA GLN A 153 -6.78 10.06 -7.61
C GLN A 153 -8.21 9.53 -7.73
N ARG A 154 -8.42 8.22 -7.48
CA ARG A 154 -9.76 7.63 -7.48
C ARG A 154 -10.64 8.23 -6.40
N GLN A 155 -10.14 8.39 -5.18
CA GLN A 155 -10.89 9.01 -4.09
C GLN A 155 -11.28 10.46 -4.42
N GLN A 156 -10.38 11.24 -5.01
CA GLN A 156 -10.68 12.61 -5.45
C GLN A 156 -11.73 12.63 -6.58
N ALA A 157 -11.62 11.73 -7.56
CA ALA A 157 -12.58 11.62 -8.65
C ALA A 157 -13.97 11.20 -8.13
N GLU A 158 -14.03 10.22 -7.24
CA GLU A 158 -15.28 9.79 -6.59
C GLU A 158 -15.92 10.92 -5.77
N ALA A 159 -15.12 11.66 -4.98
CA ALA A 159 -15.61 12.81 -4.22
C ALA A 159 -16.16 13.92 -5.13
N ALA A 160 -15.46 14.22 -6.23
CA ALA A 160 -15.91 15.20 -7.21
C ALA A 160 -17.21 14.77 -7.92
N LEU A 161 -17.32 13.49 -8.27
CA LEU A 161 -18.56 12.93 -8.85
C LEU A 161 -19.72 12.96 -7.86
N ALA A 162 -19.48 12.62 -6.59
CA ALA A 162 -20.50 12.68 -5.55
C ALA A 162 -20.99 14.10 -5.32
N GLN A 163 -20.09 15.09 -5.30
CA GLN A 163 -20.46 16.50 -5.21
C GLN A 163 -21.31 16.93 -6.41
N LYS A 164 -20.87 16.60 -7.64
CA LYS A 164 -21.62 16.93 -8.85
C LYS A 164 -23.01 16.29 -8.87
N ALA A 165 -23.12 15.02 -8.46
CA ALA A 165 -24.39 14.33 -8.37
C ALA A 165 -25.33 14.98 -7.33
N ALA A 166 -24.79 15.45 -6.20
CA ALA A 166 -25.56 16.18 -5.20
C ALA A 166 -26.06 17.53 -5.73
N GLU A 167 -25.21 18.28 -6.45
CA GLU A 167 -25.60 19.55 -7.09
C GLU A 167 -26.69 19.34 -8.15
N GLU A 168 -26.55 18.30 -8.99
CA GLU A 168 -27.55 17.92 -9.98
C GLU A 168 -28.87 17.49 -9.33
N ALA A 169 -28.81 16.73 -8.23
CA ALA A 169 -30.01 16.33 -7.47
C ALA A 169 -30.75 17.56 -6.89
N VAL A 170 -30.02 18.52 -6.32
CA VAL A 170 -30.61 19.77 -5.82
C VAL A 170 -31.23 20.59 -6.96
N ALA A 171 -30.56 20.68 -8.10
CA ALA A 171 -31.09 21.40 -9.27
C ALA A 171 -32.33 20.72 -9.87
N ALA A 172 -32.33 19.38 -9.92
CA ALA A 172 -33.47 18.58 -10.36
C ALA A 172 -34.67 18.78 -9.44
N GLU A 173 -34.47 18.78 -8.11
CA GLU A 173 -35.55 18.99 -7.15
C GLU A 173 -36.14 20.39 -7.27
N ARG A 174 -35.30 21.43 -7.42
CA ARG A 174 -35.77 22.81 -7.67
C ARG A 174 -36.61 22.89 -8.95
N THR A 175 -36.18 22.22 -10.02
CA THR A 175 -36.91 22.22 -11.29
C THR A 175 -38.24 21.48 -11.18
N ARG A 176 -38.28 20.40 -10.40
CA ARG A 176 -39.51 19.66 -10.11
C ARG A 176 -40.49 20.51 -9.30
N LEU A 177 -40.05 21.14 -8.21
CA LEU A 177 -40.88 22.05 -7.41
C LEU A 177 -41.43 23.21 -8.25
N ALA A 178 -40.62 23.79 -9.13
CA ALA A 178 -41.08 24.82 -10.06
C ALA A 178 -42.26 24.37 -10.91
N ARG A 179 -42.22 23.13 -11.42
CA ARG A 179 -43.29 22.54 -12.22
C ARG A 179 -44.53 22.27 -11.38
N ASP A 180 -44.37 21.60 -10.24
CA ASP A 180 -45.48 21.26 -9.34
C ASP A 180 -46.21 22.54 -8.85
N LEU A 181 -45.46 23.61 -8.54
CA LEU A 181 -46.01 24.92 -8.19
C LEU A 181 -46.65 25.65 -9.38
N HIS A 182 -46.05 25.56 -10.58
CA HIS A 182 -46.63 26.15 -11.80
C HIS A 182 -47.99 25.51 -12.11
N ASP A 183 -48.08 24.18 -12.03
CA ASP A 183 -49.30 23.43 -12.30
C ASP A 183 -50.42 23.82 -11.31
N ALA A 184 -50.08 23.98 -10.02
CA ALA A 184 -51.03 24.45 -8.99
C ALA A 184 -51.55 25.87 -9.27
N VAL A 185 -50.67 26.79 -9.66
CA VAL A 185 -51.04 28.15 -10.06
C VAL A 185 -51.97 28.13 -11.28
N THR A 186 -51.63 27.36 -12.31
CA THR A 186 -52.41 27.28 -13.54
C THR A 186 -53.82 26.75 -13.27
N GLN A 187 -53.95 25.75 -12.38
CA GLN A 187 -55.26 25.25 -11.95
C GLN A 187 -56.07 26.32 -11.22
N THR A 188 -55.46 27.06 -10.28
CA THR A 188 -56.15 28.11 -9.53
C THR A 188 -56.58 29.28 -10.42
N LEU A 189 -55.73 29.69 -11.37
CA LEU A 189 -56.09 30.71 -12.36
C LEU A 189 -57.19 30.24 -13.30
N PHE A 190 -57.18 28.97 -13.72
CA PHE A 190 -58.24 28.41 -14.55
C PHE A 190 -59.60 28.45 -13.84
N SER A 191 -59.66 28.04 -12.56
CA SER A 191 -60.87 28.17 -11.74
C SER A 191 -61.31 29.62 -11.62
N ALA A 192 -60.39 30.57 -11.36
CA ALA A 192 -60.72 31.98 -11.31
C ALA A 192 -61.31 32.50 -12.64
N SER A 193 -60.75 32.09 -13.78
CA SER A 193 -61.29 32.46 -15.09
C SER A 193 -62.71 31.93 -15.30
N LEU A 194 -62.98 30.65 -14.97
CA LEU A 194 -64.32 30.09 -15.04
C LEU A 194 -65.30 30.85 -14.13
N THR A 195 -64.94 31.09 -12.87
CA THR A 195 -65.76 31.85 -11.93
C THR A 195 -66.08 33.26 -12.45
N ALA A 196 -65.12 33.92 -13.11
CA ALA A 196 -65.32 35.24 -13.70
C ALA A 196 -66.27 35.22 -14.91
N GLU A 197 -66.27 34.14 -15.70
CA GLU A 197 -67.16 33.98 -16.86
C GLU A 197 -68.63 33.84 -16.45
N VAL A 198 -68.93 33.09 -15.37
CA VAL A 198 -70.33 32.87 -14.92
C VAL A 198 -70.84 33.99 -14.00
N LEU A 199 -69.96 34.85 -13.49
CA LEU A 199 -70.30 35.91 -12.53
C LEU A 199 -71.41 36.87 -13.02
N PRO A 200 -71.43 37.36 -14.27
CA PRO A 200 -72.48 38.28 -14.74
C PRO A 200 -73.87 37.66 -14.70
N GLU A 201 -74.02 36.39 -15.12
CA GLU A 201 -75.30 35.67 -15.12
C GLU A 201 -75.83 35.46 -13.70
N LEU A 202 -74.95 35.09 -12.76
CA LEU A 202 -75.30 34.92 -11.35
C LEU A 202 -75.72 36.24 -10.70
N TRP A 203 -75.04 37.35 -11.06
CA TRP A 203 -75.35 38.67 -10.52
C TRP A 203 -76.71 39.21 -11.00
N GLU A 204 -77.11 38.89 -12.22
CA GLU A 204 -78.44 39.24 -12.75
C GLU A 204 -79.55 38.38 -12.12
N ALA A 205 -79.26 37.11 -11.81
CA ALA A 205 -80.23 36.19 -11.20
C ALA A 205 -80.44 36.47 -9.70
N ASP A 206 -79.37 36.56 -8.90
CA ASP A 206 -79.41 36.92 -7.48
C ASP A 206 -78.17 37.75 -7.09
N PRO A 207 -78.34 39.04 -6.73
CA PRO A 207 -77.26 39.89 -6.26
C PRO A 207 -76.53 39.37 -5.01
N ALA A 208 -77.15 38.50 -4.19
CA ALA A 208 -76.48 37.87 -3.05
C ALA A 208 -75.47 36.81 -3.49
N ASP A 209 -75.85 35.96 -4.45
CA ASP A 209 -74.96 34.93 -5.02
C ASP A 209 -73.82 35.59 -5.81
N GLY A 210 -74.12 36.62 -6.61
CA GLY A 210 -73.08 37.38 -7.31
C GLY A 210 -72.03 37.99 -6.37
N ARG A 211 -72.43 38.47 -5.18
CA ARG A 211 -71.48 38.98 -4.16
C ARG A 211 -70.62 37.85 -3.57
N ALA A 212 -71.20 36.69 -3.30
CA ALA A 212 -70.46 35.53 -2.79
C ALA A 212 -69.44 35.02 -3.82
N THR A 213 -69.85 34.89 -5.08
CA THR A 213 -68.97 34.47 -6.20
C THR A 213 -67.87 35.50 -6.50
N THR A 214 -68.15 36.79 -6.33
CA THR A 214 -67.11 37.85 -6.42
C THR A 214 -66.05 37.68 -5.32
N GLU A 215 -66.47 37.33 -4.11
CA GLU A 215 -65.55 37.07 -2.99
C GLU A 215 -64.72 35.80 -3.23
N GLU A 216 -65.32 34.74 -3.79
CA GLU A 216 -64.60 33.53 -4.21
C GLU A 216 -63.57 33.83 -5.31
N LEU A 217 -63.95 34.59 -6.34
CA LEU A 217 -63.03 35.03 -7.39
C LEU A 217 -61.86 35.86 -6.83
N ARG A 218 -62.15 36.76 -5.89
CA ARG A 218 -61.13 37.56 -5.17
C ARG A 218 -60.20 36.65 -4.37
N GLN A 219 -60.70 35.58 -3.77
CA GLN A 219 -59.89 34.60 -3.02
C GLN A 219 -59.01 33.77 -3.95
N LEU A 220 -59.56 33.23 -5.05
CA LEU A 220 -58.81 32.43 -6.03
C LEU A 220 -57.69 33.24 -6.68
N THR A 221 -57.98 34.46 -7.16
CA THR A 221 -56.98 35.34 -7.78
C THR A 221 -55.86 35.73 -6.83
N ARG A 222 -56.17 36.01 -5.55
CA ARG A 222 -55.15 36.28 -4.52
C ARG A 222 -54.40 35.03 -4.08
N GLY A 223 -55.02 33.86 -4.11
CA GLY A 223 -54.37 32.55 -3.92
C GLY A 223 -53.27 32.35 -4.95
N ALA A 224 -53.65 32.39 -6.23
CA ALA A 224 -52.74 32.22 -7.37
C ALA A 224 -51.58 33.23 -7.38
N LEU A 225 -51.84 34.50 -7.03
CA LEU A 225 -50.79 35.52 -6.94
C LEU A 225 -49.77 35.24 -5.83
N ALA A 226 -50.19 34.68 -4.69
CA ALA A 226 -49.26 34.32 -3.63
C ALA A 226 -48.43 33.08 -4.00
N GLU A 227 -49.05 32.08 -4.63
CA GLU A 227 -48.36 30.88 -5.13
C GLU A 227 -47.34 31.21 -6.23
N MET A 228 -47.69 32.07 -7.19
CA MET A 228 -46.76 32.57 -8.21
C MET A 228 -45.58 33.34 -7.60
N ARG A 229 -45.81 34.09 -6.53
CA ARG A 229 -44.74 34.84 -5.86
C ARG A 229 -43.77 33.88 -5.18
N THR A 230 -44.26 32.84 -4.49
CA THR A 230 -43.41 31.78 -3.93
C THR A 230 -42.54 31.14 -5.01
N LEU A 231 -43.08 30.87 -6.21
CA LEU A 231 -42.34 30.36 -7.37
C LEU A 231 -41.22 31.32 -7.82
N LEU A 232 -41.49 32.62 -7.91
CA LEU A 232 -40.47 33.62 -8.28
C LEU A 232 -39.32 33.74 -7.26
N LEU A 233 -39.61 33.47 -5.99
CA LEU A 233 -38.67 33.66 -4.88
C LEU A 233 -37.80 32.42 -4.64
N GLU A 234 -38.32 31.22 -4.88
CA GLU A 234 -37.52 29.99 -4.86
C GLU A 234 -36.61 29.84 -6.09
N LEU A 235 -36.99 30.46 -7.21
CA LEU A 235 -36.25 30.32 -8.48
C LEU A 235 -35.28 31.47 -8.79
N ARG A 236 -35.35 32.61 -8.10
CA ARG A 236 -34.43 33.75 -8.33
C ARG A 236 -34.00 34.45 -7.04
N PRO A 237 -32.84 34.06 -6.46
CA PRO A 237 -32.21 34.82 -5.36
C PRO A 237 -31.98 36.29 -5.73
N GLY A 238 -31.66 36.58 -7.00
CA GLY A 238 -31.33 37.91 -7.48
C GLY A 238 -32.46 38.95 -7.43
N ALA A 239 -33.73 38.53 -7.39
CA ALA A 239 -34.87 39.47 -7.29
C ALA A 239 -35.04 40.00 -5.85
N VAL A 240 -34.68 39.20 -4.85
CA VAL A 240 -34.72 39.56 -3.43
C VAL A 240 -33.56 40.46 -3.03
N THR A 241 -32.39 40.28 -3.67
CA THR A 241 -31.17 41.04 -3.32
C THR A 241 -31.18 42.47 -3.86
N GLN A 242 -31.87 42.72 -4.98
CA GLN A 242 -31.98 44.04 -5.62
C GLN A 242 -33.03 44.95 -4.97
N ALA A 243 -34.04 44.39 -4.28
CA ALA A 243 -35.07 45.15 -3.58
C ALA A 243 -34.70 45.41 -2.11
N ARG A 244 -35.30 46.44 -1.50
CA ARG A 244 -35.13 46.70 -0.08
C ARG A 244 -35.99 45.74 0.75
N LEU A 245 -35.46 45.24 1.87
CA LEU A 245 -36.14 44.22 2.69
C LEU A 245 -37.46 44.73 3.31
N ASP A 246 -37.51 46.00 3.67
CA ASP A 246 -38.72 46.68 4.16
C ASP A 246 -39.84 46.70 3.11
N ASP A 247 -39.50 46.98 1.85
CA ASP A 247 -40.47 46.94 0.74
C ASP A 247 -40.97 45.51 0.50
N LEU A 248 -40.07 44.53 0.53
CA LEU A 248 -40.40 43.12 0.35
C LEU A 248 -41.32 42.59 1.46
N ILE A 249 -41.07 42.96 2.72
CA ILE A 249 -41.93 42.57 3.86
C ILE A 249 -43.27 43.29 3.81
N ARG A 250 -43.30 44.58 3.44
CA ARG A 250 -44.55 45.32 3.22
C ARG A 250 -45.43 44.64 2.18
N GLN A 251 -44.84 44.23 1.06
CA GLN A 251 -45.54 43.49 0.01
C GLN A 251 -46.04 42.11 0.49
N LEU A 252 -45.25 41.39 1.30
CA LEU A 252 -45.68 40.12 1.91
C LEU A 252 -46.90 40.31 2.82
N ILE A 253 -46.89 41.36 3.65
CA ILE A 253 -47.99 41.69 4.55
C ILE A 253 -49.26 41.97 3.76
N GLU A 254 -49.17 42.83 2.74
CA GLU A 254 -50.30 43.18 1.86
C GLU A 254 -50.89 41.95 1.15
N ALA A 255 -50.03 41.04 0.68
CA ALA A 255 -50.44 39.82 0.00
C ALA A 255 -51.07 38.77 0.94
N SER A 256 -50.54 38.64 2.16
CA SER A 256 -50.92 37.58 3.09
C SER A 256 -52.17 37.94 3.89
N VAL A 257 -52.26 39.19 4.36
CA VAL A 257 -53.30 39.60 5.30
C VAL A 257 -54.49 40.30 4.64
N GLY A 258 -54.39 40.67 3.35
CA GLY A 258 -55.53 41.17 2.58
C GLY A 258 -56.73 40.21 2.51
N ARG A 259 -56.56 38.94 2.92
CA ARG A 259 -57.56 37.86 2.92
C ARG A 259 -58.49 37.84 4.16
N GLY A 260 -58.25 38.61 5.22
CA GLY A 260 -59.05 38.55 6.47
C GLY A 260 -59.25 39.90 7.20
N HIS A 261 -60.02 39.88 8.31
CA HIS A 261 -60.30 41.05 9.18
C HIS A 261 -59.11 41.43 10.10
N THR A 262 -57.90 41.00 9.76
CA THR A 262 -56.73 41.11 10.63
C THR A 262 -56.01 42.43 10.38
N THR A 263 -55.81 43.21 11.43
CA THR A 263 -55.08 44.49 11.39
C THR A 263 -53.59 44.24 11.51
N VAL A 264 -52.77 44.82 10.62
CA VAL A 264 -51.31 44.67 10.67
C VAL A 264 -50.63 45.99 10.98
N HIS A 265 -49.80 45.99 12.02
CA HIS A 265 -48.90 47.07 12.36
C HIS A 265 -47.49 46.72 11.88
N PHE A 266 -46.99 47.47 10.89
CA PHE A 266 -45.63 47.30 10.37
C PHE A 266 -44.78 48.52 10.69
N VAL A 267 -43.67 48.28 11.42
CA VAL A 267 -42.64 49.28 11.71
C VAL A 267 -41.32 48.77 11.16
N ALA A 268 -40.65 49.61 10.37
CA ALA A 268 -39.30 49.35 9.89
C ALA A 268 -38.41 50.54 10.24
N ASP A 269 -37.29 50.26 10.90
CA ASP A 269 -36.25 51.23 11.21
C ASP A 269 -34.89 50.72 10.75
N GLY A 270 -34.32 51.41 9.76
CA GLY A 270 -33.00 51.11 9.22
C GLY A 270 -32.86 51.38 7.73
N GLN A 271 -31.80 52.13 7.38
CA GLN A 271 -31.45 52.45 5.99
C GLN A 271 -30.19 51.73 5.50
N ARG A 272 -29.47 50.98 6.35
CA ARG A 272 -28.21 50.36 5.95
C ARG A 272 -28.46 49.10 5.11
N PRO A 273 -27.68 48.87 4.04
CA PRO A 273 -27.77 47.65 3.25
C PRO A 273 -27.34 46.44 4.08
N LEU A 274 -28.17 45.39 4.05
CA LEU A 274 -27.90 44.10 4.67
C LEU A 274 -27.16 43.18 3.67
N PRO A 275 -26.37 42.21 4.16
CA PRO A 275 -25.89 41.10 3.34
C PRO A 275 -27.05 40.33 2.70
N ASP A 276 -26.84 39.85 1.47
CA ASP A 276 -27.88 39.25 0.63
C ASP A 276 -28.43 37.93 1.19
N ASP A 277 -27.57 37.12 1.79
CA ASP A 277 -27.93 35.90 2.53
C ASP A 277 -28.84 36.20 3.72
N VAL A 278 -28.54 37.25 4.49
CA VAL A 278 -29.35 37.71 5.63
C VAL A 278 -30.71 38.25 5.16
N LYS A 279 -30.76 39.02 4.07
CA LYS A 279 -32.03 39.49 3.48
C LYS A 279 -32.93 38.32 3.09
N VAL A 280 -32.37 37.35 2.37
CA VAL A 280 -33.12 36.17 1.91
C VAL A 280 -33.63 35.35 3.10
N ALA A 281 -32.79 35.15 4.12
CA ALA A 281 -33.18 34.42 5.33
C ALA A 281 -34.33 35.11 6.09
N LEU A 282 -34.22 36.41 6.36
CA LEU A 282 -35.25 37.18 7.06
C LEU A 282 -36.55 37.25 6.27
N TYR A 283 -36.45 37.40 4.95
CA TYR A 283 -37.61 37.39 4.07
C TYR A 283 -38.34 36.04 4.12
N ARG A 284 -37.63 34.91 4.06
CA ARG A 284 -38.24 33.57 4.19
C ARG A 284 -38.87 33.35 5.56
N ILE A 285 -38.21 33.79 6.64
CA ILE A 285 -38.78 33.75 8.00
C ILE A 285 -40.08 34.56 8.05
N ALA A 286 -40.09 35.76 7.47
CA ALA A 286 -41.28 36.60 7.43
C ALA A 286 -42.41 35.95 6.64
N GLN A 287 -42.11 35.39 5.46
CA GLN A 287 -43.08 34.70 4.61
C GLN A 287 -43.73 33.53 5.34
N GLU A 288 -42.93 32.65 5.95
CA GLU A 288 -43.44 31.46 6.62
C GLU A 288 -44.22 31.83 7.89
N ALA A 289 -43.73 32.78 8.69
CA ALA A 289 -44.44 33.26 9.87
C ALA A 289 -45.80 33.86 9.52
N LEU A 290 -45.86 34.75 8.52
CA LEU A 290 -47.12 35.36 8.08
C LEU A 290 -48.08 34.34 7.48
N ASN A 291 -47.58 33.36 6.72
CA ASN A 291 -48.40 32.27 6.18
C ASN A 291 -49.00 31.40 7.30
N ASN A 292 -48.20 31.08 8.32
CA ASN A 292 -48.67 30.31 9.48
C ASN A 292 -49.71 31.08 10.29
N ILE A 293 -49.53 32.39 10.49
CA ILE A 293 -50.51 33.24 11.15
C ILE A 293 -51.86 33.20 10.40
N VAL A 294 -51.83 33.36 9.09
CA VAL A 294 -53.04 33.36 8.25
C VAL A 294 -53.73 32.00 8.26
N LYS A 295 -52.98 30.90 8.19
CA LYS A 295 -53.55 29.54 8.12
C LYS A 295 -54.05 29.03 9.47
N TYR A 296 -53.36 29.34 10.56
CA TYR A 296 -53.54 28.61 11.83
C TYR A 296 -53.89 29.50 13.02
N ALA A 297 -53.42 30.74 13.08
CA ALA A 297 -53.52 31.53 14.30
C ALA A 297 -54.90 32.15 14.54
N LYS A 298 -55.73 32.37 13.51
CA LYS A 298 -57.00 33.12 13.64
C LYS A 298 -56.82 34.48 14.36
N ALA A 299 -55.68 35.13 14.14
CA ALA A 299 -55.33 36.39 14.79
C ALA A 299 -56.15 37.58 14.27
N ASN A 300 -56.47 38.52 15.15
CA ASN A 300 -57.09 39.80 14.81
C ASN A 300 -56.06 40.91 14.59
N THR A 301 -54.89 40.79 15.22
CA THR A 301 -53.82 41.78 15.16
C THR A 301 -52.48 41.10 14.96
N VAL A 302 -51.69 41.62 14.00
CA VAL A 302 -50.31 41.17 13.75
C VAL A 302 -49.39 42.36 13.84
N SER A 303 -48.29 42.20 14.57
CA SER A 303 -47.22 43.20 14.69
C SER A 303 -45.96 42.66 14.04
N VAL A 304 -45.44 43.41 13.05
CA VAL A 304 -44.18 43.12 12.37
C VAL A 304 -43.24 44.30 12.64
N ASP A 305 -42.13 44.03 13.32
CA ASP A 305 -41.13 45.03 13.68
C ASP A 305 -39.76 44.63 13.13
N LEU A 306 -39.25 45.41 12.18
CA LEU A 306 -37.92 45.24 11.58
C LEU A 306 -37.02 46.38 12.06
N ARG A 307 -36.07 46.09 12.97
CA ARG A 307 -35.10 47.09 13.45
C ARG A 307 -33.67 46.68 13.18
N GLN A 308 -32.88 47.64 12.70
CA GLN A 308 -31.43 47.50 12.69
C GLN A 308 -30.85 47.83 14.06
N GLN A 309 -29.98 46.96 14.55
CA GLN A 309 -29.22 47.13 15.79
C GLN A 309 -27.74 47.40 15.46
N PRO A 310 -26.92 47.88 16.42
CA PRO A 310 -25.50 48.14 16.19
C PRO A 310 -24.71 46.92 15.69
N MET A 311 -25.13 45.71 16.08
CA MET A 311 -24.45 44.44 15.74
C MET A 311 -25.27 43.50 14.84
N GLY A 312 -26.36 43.98 14.23
CA GLY A 312 -27.18 43.12 13.38
C GLY A 312 -28.55 43.70 13.07
N VAL A 313 -29.49 42.82 12.74
CA VAL A 313 -30.88 43.15 12.42
C VAL A 313 -31.80 42.23 13.20
N ARG A 314 -32.92 42.77 13.68
CA ARG A 314 -33.95 42.05 14.40
C ARG A 314 -35.25 42.16 13.62
N LEU A 315 -35.80 41.01 13.26
CA LEU A 315 -37.17 40.88 12.79
C LEU A 315 -37.99 40.24 13.91
N SER A 316 -39.03 40.92 14.34
CA SER A 316 -40.00 40.41 15.32
C SER A 316 -41.37 40.32 14.65
N ILE A 317 -41.99 39.16 14.71
CA ILE A 317 -43.35 38.92 14.21
C ILE A 317 -44.14 38.34 15.36
N SER A 318 -45.25 38.98 15.70
CA SER A 318 -46.12 38.58 16.79
C SER A 318 -47.57 38.71 16.34
N ASP A 319 -48.40 37.77 16.76
CA ASP A 319 -49.84 37.79 16.57
C ASP A 319 -50.58 37.63 17.90
N ASP A 320 -51.86 37.98 17.93
CA ASP A 320 -52.76 37.82 19.09
C ASP A 320 -53.66 36.56 18.97
N GLY A 321 -53.30 35.63 18.09
CA GLY A 321 -54.08 34.46 17.75
C GLY A 321 -53.91 33.28 18.72
N VAL A 322 -54.49 32.16 18.30
CA VAL A 322 -54.39 30.87 18.97
C VAL A 322 -53.02 30.27 18.68
N GLY A 323 -52.17 30.18 19.71
CA GLY A 323 -50.87 29.55 19.63
C GLY A 323 -50.93 28.02 19.66
N PHE A 324 -49.77 27.40 19.85
CA PHE A 324 -49.62 25.95 20.02
C PHE A 324 -48.77 25.64 21.25
N ASP A 325 -48.89 24.44 21.81
CA ASP A 325 -48.07 23.98 22.93
C ASP A 325 -46.67 23.56 22.43
N PRO A 326 -45.58 24.27 22.80
CA PRO A 326 -44.23 23.93 22.36
C PRO A 326 -43.74 22.57 22.87
N ALA A 327 -44.26 22.08 24.00
CA ALA A 327 -43.84 20.82 24.62
C ALA A 327 -44.46 19.58 23.95
N ALA A 328 -45.54 19.74 23.21
CA ALA A 328 -46.23 18.67 22.49
C ALA A 328 -45.63 18.37 21.10
N VAL A 329 -44.68 19.18 20.63
CA VAL A 329 -44.07 19.05 19.29
C VAL A 329 -42.88 18.09 19.34
N ARG A 330 -43.01 16.92 18.69
CA ARG A 330 -41.89 15.96 18.54
C ARG A 330 -40.79 16.55 17.65
N SER A 331 -39.55 16.47 18.12
CA SER A 331 -38.34 16.89 17.40
C SER A 331 -38.13 16.07 16.12
N GLY A 332 -38.63 16.59 14.99
CA GLY A 332 -38.50 15.95 13.68
C GLY A 332 -39.40 16.52 12.59
N HIS A 333 -40.42 17.31 12.94
CA HIS A 333 -41.27 17.97 11.96
C HIS A 333 -40.80 19.41 11.72
N MET A 334 -40.07 19.65 10.63
CA MET A 334 -39.99 20.98 10.04
C MET A 334 -41.34 21.21 9.35
N GLY A 335 -42.15 22.13 9.90
CA GLY A 335 -43.55 22.32 9.54
C GLY A 335 -43.82 22.33 8.05
N GLN A 336 -44.31 21.21 7.52
CA GLN A 336 -45.16 21.13 6.35
C GLN A 336 -46.18 20.02 6.62
N ARG A 337 -47.45 20.36 6.49
CA ARG A 337 -48.56 19.42 6.40
C ARG A 337 -49.22 19.61 5.05
#